data_AF-A0A6J2TAB5-F1
#
_entry.id   AF-A0A6J2TAB5-F1
#
_cell.length_a   1.000
_cell.length_b   1.000
_cell.length_c   1.000
_cell.angle_alpha   90.00
_cell.angle_beta   90.00
_cell.angle_gamma   90.00
#
_symmetry.space_group_name_H-M   'P 1'
#
loop_
_entity.id
_entity.type
_entity.pdbx_description
1 polymer ?
#
loop_
_entity_poly.entity_id
_entity_poly.type
_entity_poly.pdbx_seq_one_letter_code
_entity_poly.pdbx_strand_id
1 'polypeptide(L)'
;MASPSQRQSNGLDFELLCETFAEICPDFNSVSSTGKLWSLGFAGKVLFELGPKMRQIKQSGEHQMWRMLFEDNMSVYIYTDVFPHQINVQPRQHDHKLYLTLNQASLLAVSALCRMLPLQQNPIRLTPMASAIFSQQSIPRIASDLSTLLGHNVEFGQVFKAVISSCQVDGFHLADSECHIAIVAVDTTAKDAVQRQKLRDKTLRLYEQRGKTFDQSQYDVYAKHSYMAVNQIMKHIQSTIIATLPSSKSDD
;
A
#
# COMPACT_ATOMS: atom_id res chain seq x y z
N MET A 1 -40.22 9.94 10.55
CA MET A 1 -39.33 8.80 10.82
C MET A 1 -38.78 8.33 9.48
N ALA A 2 -37.53 8.67 9.19
CA ALA A 2 -36.91 8.41 7.88
C ALA A 2 -36.11 7.11 7.96
N SER A 3 -36.39 6.19 7.04
CA SER A 3 -35.72 4.90 6.91
C SER A 3 -34.23 5.07 6.56
N PRO A 4 -33.32 4.27 7.15
CA PRO A 4 -31.91 4.37 6.85
C PRO A 4 -31.60 3.74 5.49
N SER A 5 -31.21 4.62 4.57
CA SER A 5 -30.27 4.43 3.45
C SER A 5 -29.96 3.00 3.01
N GLN A 6 -30.48 2.63 1.84
CA GLN A 6 -29.81 1.71 0.91
C GLN A 6 -28.41 2.27 0.58
N ARG A 7 -27.38 1.74 1.23
CA ARG A 7 -26.00 1.78 0.73
C ARG A 7 -25.53 0.34 0.52
N GLN A 8 -26.00 -0.27 -0.55
CA GLN A 8 -25.34 -1.45 -1.12
C GLN A 8 -24.40 -0.98 -2.21
N SER A 9 -23.12 -0.83 -1.87
CA SER A 9 -22.04 -1.02 -2.83
C SER A 9 -21.35 -2.34 -2.47
N ASN A 10 -21.01 -3.15 -3.47
CA ASN A 10 -20.18 -4.36 -3.34
C ASN A 10 -18.72 -4.04 -2.93
N GLY A 11 -18.53 -3.07 -2.03
CA GLY A 11 -17.24 -2.59 -1.56
C GLY A 11 -16.79 -3.33 -0.30
N LEU A 12 -15.48 -3.49 -0.15
CA LEU A 12 -14.87 -3.95 1.10
C LEU A 12 -15.23 -2.99 2.24
N ASP A 13 -15.88 -3.52 3.28
CA ASP A 13 -16.01 -2.84 4.57
C ASP A 13 -14.72 -3.06 5.36
N PHE A 14 -13.82 -2.09 5.28
CA PHE A 14 -12.50 -2.18 5.91
C PHE A 14 -12.55 -2.00 7.43
N GLU A 15 -13.56 -1.30 7.93
CA GLU A 15 -13.75 -1.10 9.38
C GLU A 15 -14.20 -2.41 10.03
N LEU A 16 -15.22 -3.06 9.46
CA LEU A 16 -15.65 -4.39 9.87
C LEU A 16 -14.50 -5.42 9.77
N LEU A 17 -13.65 -5.32 8.75
CA LEU A 17 -12.46 -6.17 8.63
C LEU A 17 -11.45 -5.93 9.76
N CYS A 18 -11.21 -4.68 10.14
CA CYS A 18 -10.36 -4.34 11.28
C CYS A 18 -10.93 -4.88 12.60
N GLU A 19 -12.23 -4.72 12.82
CA GLU A 19 -12.93 -5.22 14.01
C GLU A 19 -12.83 -6.75 14.11
N THR A 20 -13.17 -7.46 13.02
CA THR A 20 -13.11 -8.93 12.97
C THR A 20 -11.69 -9.44 13.19
N PHE A 21 -10.68 -8.75 12.64
CA PHE A 21 -9.29 -9.15 12.85
C PHE A 21 -8.83 -8.91 14.29
N ALA A 22 -9.33 -7.87 14.96
CA ALA A 22 -9.01 -7.59 16.36
C ALA A 22 -9.53 -8.66 17.33
N GLU A 23 -10.59 -9.39 16.97
CA GLU A 23 -11.06 -10.55 17.74
C GLU A 23 -10.05 -11.72 17.72
N ILE A 24 -9.29 -11.87 16.63
CA ILE A 24 -8.27 -12.91 16.46
C ILE A 24 -6.89 -12.46 16.92
N CYS A 25 -6.61 -11.17 16.78
CA CYS A 25 -5.34 -10.54 17.07
C CYS A 25 -5.59 -9.37 18.04
N PRO A 26 -5.74 -9.62 19.35
CA PRO A 26 -6.15 -8.59 20.31
C PRO A 26 -5.23 -7.37 20.35
N ASP A 27 -3.94 -7.56 20.07
CA ASP A 27 -2.94 -6.49 20.02
C ASP A 27 -3.04 -5.60 18.76
N PHE A 28 -3.95 -5.90 17.82
CA PHE A 28 -4.14 -5.11 16.60
C PHE A 28 -4.70 -3.70 16.85
N ASN A 29 -5.56 -3.57 17.85
CA ASN A 29 -6.18 -2.29 18.24
C ASN A 29 -5.57 -1.70 19.52
N SER A 30 -4.81 -2.49 20.28
CA SER A 30 -4.18 -2.02 21.53
C SER A 30 -2.68 -1.78 21.35
N VAL A 31 -2.22 -0.59 21.70
CA VAL A 31 -0.80 -0.24 21.77
C VAL A 31 -0.24 -0.73 23.11
N SER A 32 -0.26 -2.04 23.35
CA SER A 32 0.29 -2.65 24.56
C SER A 32 1.74 -3.08 24.31
N SER A 33 2.68 -2.55 25.08
CA SER A 33 4.12 -2.82 24.97
C SER A 33 4.56 -4.09 25.72
N THR A 34 3.65 -4.73 26.44
CA THR A 34 3.96 -5.90 27.29
C THR A 34 3.48 -7.19 26.62
N GLY A 35 4.39 -7.91 25.96
CA GLY A 35 4.11 -9.22 25.38
C GLY A 35 4.55 -9.37 23.94
N LYS A 36 4.20 -10.50 23.34
CA LYS A 36 4.46 -10.78 21.92
C LYS A 36 3.47 -9.98 21.06
N LEU A 37 4.00 -9.17 20.15
CA LEU A 37 3.20 -8.38 19.21
C LEU A 37 2.81 -9.23 18.00
N TRP A 38 1.70 -9.96 18.10
CA TRP A 38 1.17 -10.82 17.05
C TRP A 38 0.78 -10.02 15.80
N SER A 39 0.21 -8.84 15.97
CA SER A 39 -0.17 -7.93 14.88
C SER A 39 1.04 -7.50 14.04
N LEU A 40 2.17 -7.23 14.70
CA LEU A 40 3.43 -6.89 14.05
C LEU A 40 4.06 -8.11 13.36
N GLY A 41 4.00 -9.29 13.98
CA GLY A 41 4.44 -10.55 13.36
C GLY A 41 3.62 -10.89 12.11
N PHE A 42 2.30 -10.67 12.18
CA PHE A 42 1.40 -10.75 11.03
C PHE A 42 1.81 -9.76 9.94
N ALA A 43 1.99 -8.49 10.29
CA ALA A 43 2.38 -7.46 9.33
C ALA A 43 3.71 -7.78 8.64
N GLY A 44 4.70 -8.21 9.42
CA GLY A 44 6.01 -8.63 8.93
C GLY A 44 5.90 -9.74 7.89
N LYS A 45 5.17 -10.81 8.23
CA LYS A 45 5.01 -11.98 7.36
C LYS A 45 4.22 -11.64 6.09
N VAL A 46 3.11 -10.92 6.22
CA VAL A 46 2.26 -10.57 5.06
C VAL A 46 2.99 -9.64 4.10
N LEU A 47 3.60 -8.56 4.60
CA LEU A 47 4.20 -7.53 3.75
C LEU A 47 5.54 -7.95 3.15
N PHE A 48 6.38 -8.64 3.92
CA PHE A 48 7.77 -8.92 3.52
C PHE A 48 8.00 -10.36 3.05
N GLU A 49 7.10 -11.31 3.35
CA GLU A 49 7.24 -12.69 2.86
C GLU A 49 6.15 -13.06 1.84
N LEU A 50 4.86 -12.93 2.22
CA LEU A 50 3.76 -13.41 1.38
C LEU A 50 3.52 -12.50 0.17
N GLY A 51 3.53 -11.19 0.35
CA GLY A 51 3.39 -10.20 -0.72
C GLY A 51 4.38 -10.40 -1.88
N PRO A 52 5.70 -10.55 -1.61
CA PRO A 52 6.67 -10.87 -2.66
C PRO A 52 6.46 -12.25 -3.32
N LYS A 53 6.18 -13.30 -2.53
CA LYS A 53 5.92 -14.65 -3.05
C LYS A 53 4.73 -14.70 -4.00
N MET A 54 3.70 -13.91 -3.74
CA MET A 54 2.53 -13.81 -4.60
C MET A 54 2.87 -13.46 -6.05
N ARG A 55 3.84 -12.56 -6.27
CA ARG A 55 4.23 -12.18 -7.63
C ARG A 55 4.74 -13.39 -8.42
N GLN A 56 5.41 -14.32 -7.74
CA GLN A 56 5.91 -15.57 -8.33
C GLN A 56 4.76 -16.56 -8.57
N ILE A 57 3.85 -16.70 -7.60
CA ILE A 57 2.70 -17.63 -7.68
C ILE A 57 1.71 -17.22 -8.78
N LYS A 58 1.47 -15.92 -8.95
CA LYS A 58 0.64 -15.40 -10.06
C LYS A 58 1.22 -15.72 -11.43
N GLN A 59 2.55 -15.86 -11.54
CA GLN A 59 3.20 -16.24 -12.79
C GLN A 59 3.10 -17.74 -13.06
N SER A 60 3.03 -18.59 -12.02
CA SER A 60 2.82 -20.03 -12.18
C SER A 60 1.35 -20.41 -12.40
N GLY A 61 0.40 -19.53 -12.03
CA GLY A 61 -1.03 -19.81 -12.10
C GLY A 61 -1.53 -20.73 -10.98
N GLU A 62 -0.71 -20.98 -9.96
CA GLU A 62 -1.06 -21.84 -8.83
C GLU A 62 -1.92 -21.09 -7.80
N HIS A 63 -2.80 -21.82 -7.13
CA HIS A 63 -3.54 -21.31 -5.98
C HIS A 63 -2.87 -21.78 -4.69
N GLN A 64 -2.51 -20.82 -3.84
CA GLN A 64 -1.90 -21.11 -2.55
C GLN A 64 -2.72 -20.51 -1.41
N MET A 65 -2.69 -21.18 -0.27
CA MET A 65 -3.25 -20.72 0.97
C MET A 65 -2.21 -20.84 2.08
N TRP A 66 -2.11 -19.81 2.91
CA TRP A 66 -1.28 -19.79 4.10
C TRP A 66 -2.14 -19.77 5.35
N ARG A 67 -1.79 -20.60 6.32
CA ARG A 67 -2.39 -20.57 7.65
C ARG A 67 -1.41 -19.90 8.61
N MET A 68 -1.90 -18.89 9.32
CA MET A 68 -1.20 -18.22 10.41
C MET A 68 -1.92 -18.55 11.73
N LEU A 69 -1.16 -18.99 12.73
CA LEU A 69 -1.67 -19.33 14.06
C LEU A 69 -1.48 -18.14 14.99
N PHE A 70 -2.53 -17.83 15.74
CA PHE A 70 -2.57 -16.83 16.81
C PHE A 70 -2.83 -17.55 18.15
N GLU A 71 -2.98 -16.79 19.24
CA GLU A 71 -3.33 -17.34 20.55
C GLU A 71 -4.68 -18.06 20.54
N ASP A 72 -4.90 -18.95 21.52
CA ASP A 72 -6.16 -19.68 21.74
C ASP A 72 -6.69 -20.45 20.52
N ASN A 73 -5.78 -21.04 19.74
CA ASN A 73 -6.09 -21.77 18.49
C ASN A 73 -6.74 -20.92 17.39
N MET A 74 -6.78 -19.59 17.54
CA MET A 74 -7.27 -18.70 16.50
C MET A 74 -6.36 -18.78 15.27
N SER A 75 -6.94 -18.76 14.07
CA SER A 75 -6.18 -18.93 12.83
C SER A 75 -6.63 -17.98 11.74
N VAL A 76 -5.68 -17.40 11.00
CA VAL A 76 -5.96 -16.61 9.80
C VAL A 76 -5.49 -17.38 8.57
N TYR A 77 -6.41 -17.57 7.62
CA TYR A 77 -6.18 -18.23 6.35
C TYR A 77 -6.12 -17.18 5.25
N ILE A 78 -4.97 -17.08 4.59
CA ILE A 78 -4.71 -16.08 3.55
C ILE A 78 -4.65 -16.79 2.20
N TYR A 79 -5.54 -16.43 1.30
CA TYR A 79 -5.63 -16.97 -0.06
C TYR A 79 -5.00 -16.01 -1.05
N THR A 80 -4.48 -16.56 -2.15
CA THR A 80 -3.90 -15.74 -3.21
C THR A 80 -4.93 -14.80 -3.83
N ASP A 81 -5.90 -15.30 -4.60
CA ASP A 81 -6.89 -14.42 -5.26
C ASP A 81 -8.30 -15.02 -5.36
N VAL A 82 -8.44 -16.33 -5.21
CA VAL A 82 -9.73 -17.03 -5.37
C VAL A 82 -9.95 -17.95 -4.20
N PHE A 83 -11.04 -17.74 -3.47
CA PHE A 83 -11.51 -18.73 -2.52
C PHE A 83 -12.04 -19.93 -3.34
N PRO A 84 -11.60 -21.17 -3.06
CA PRO A 84 -12.08 -22.35 -3.78
C PRO A 84 -13.59 -22.58 -3.61
N HIS A 85 -14.22 -21.95 -2.62
CA HIS A 85 -15.66 -21.88 -2.41
C HIS A 85 -16.02 -20.40 -2.28
N GLN A 86 -17.22 -19.96 -2.67
CA GLN A 86 -17.69 -18.58 -2.45
C GLN A 86 -17.84 -18.31 -0.95
N ILE A 87 -16.71 -18.13 -0.25
CA ILE A 87 -16.68 -17.52 1.06
C ILE A 87 -17.08 -16.09 0.80
N ASN A 88 -18.26 -15.74 1.30
CA ASN A 88 -18.86 -14.43 1.15
C ASN A 88 -17.78 -13.38 1.51
N VAL A 89 -17.55 -12.42 0.61
CA VAL A 89 -16.38 -11.50 0.56
C VAL A 89 -16.22 -10.65 1.83
N GLN A 90 -17.20 -10.72 2.75
CA GLN A 90 -17.13 -10.11 4.06
C GLN A 90 -16.33 -10.97 5.04
N PRO A 91 -15.48 -10.34 5.86
CA PRO A 91 -14.79 -11.03 6.94
C PRO A 91 -15.83 -11.73 7.82
N ARG A 92 -15.73 -13.06 7.92
CA ARG A 92 -16.56 -13.86 8.81
C ARG A 92 -15.65 -14.74 9.62
N GLN A 93 -15.69 -14.56 10.93
CA GLN A 93 -15.14 -15.53 11.86
C GLN A 93 -16.05 -16.75 11.86
N HIS A 94 -15.52 -17.90 11.44
CA HIS A 94 -16.20 -19.18 11.57
C HIS A 94 -15.25 -20.14 12.27
N ASP A 95 -15.67 -20.72 13.39
CA ASP A 95 -14.89 -21.76 14.09
C ASP A 95 -13.46 -21.30 14.41
N HIS A 96 -13.31 -20.10 14.99
CA HIS A 96 -12.01 -19.49 15.34
C HIS A 96 -11.07 -19.25 14.14
N LYS A 97 -11.63 -19.20 12.92
CA LYS A 97 -10.89 -19.00 11.67
C LYS A 97 -11.38 -17.76 10.94
N LEU A 98 -10.45 -16.95 10.47
CA LEU A 98 -10.71 -15.84 9.56
C LEU A 98 -10.07 -16.11 8.20
N TYR A 99 -10.86 -15.93 7.16
CA TYR A 99 -10.49 -16.17 5.79
C TYR A 99 -10.30 -14.83 5.09
N LEU A 100 -9.11 -14.59 4.56
CA LEU A 100 -8.71 -13.35 3.92
C LEU A 100 -8.17 -13.64 2.52
N THR A 101 -8.44 -12.74 1.60
CA THR A 101 -7.58 -12.58 0.42
C THR A 101 -6.25 -11.94 0.84
N LEU A 102 -5.20 -12.13 0.04
CA LEU A 102 -3.92 -11.46 0.30
C LEU A 102 -4.07 -9.94 0.30
N ASN A 103 -4.95 -9.39 -0.53
CA ASN A 103 -5.23 -7.95 -0.54
C ASN A 103 -5.80 -7.49 0.81
N GLN A 104 -6.82 -8.17 1.35
CA GLN A 104 -7.36 -7.86 2.68
C GLN A 104 -6.31 -8.00 3.78
N ALA A 105 -5.54 -9.08 3.76
CA ALA A 105 -4.46 -9.30 4.71
C ALA A 105 -3.40 -8.20 4.62
N SER A 106 -3.07 -7.73 3.41
CA SER A 106 -2.09 -6.66 3.20
C SER A 106 -2.55 -5.31 3.71
N LEU A 107 -3.85 -4.98 3.59
CA LEU A 107 -4.42 -3.75 4.17
C LEU A 107 -4.38 -3.79 5.70
N LEU A 108 -4.77 -4.92 6.30
CA LEU A 108 -4.63 -5.13 7.76
C LEU A 108 -3.18 -5.01 8.21
N ALA A 109 -2.25 -5.61 7.47
CA ALA A 109 -0.83 -5.58 7.78
C ALA A 109 -0.24 -4.16 7.75
N VAL A 110 -0.59 -3.35 6.74
CA VAL A 110 -0.17 -1.93 6.71
C VAL A 110 -0.79 -1.16 7.86
N SER A 111 -2.08 -1.37 8.15
CA SER A 111 -2.76 -0.73 9.27
C SER A 111 -2.10 -1.06 10.62
N ALA A 112 -1.76 -2.33 10.86
CA ALA A 112 -1.01 -2.77 12.04
C ALA A 112 0.37 -2.09 12.09
N LEU A 113 1.12 -2.09 10.99
CA LEU A 113 2.45 -1.49 10.93
C LEU A 113 2.41 0.02 11.24
N CYS A 114 1.43 0.75 10.70
CA CYS A 114 1.24 2.17 10.98
C CYS A 114 0.96 2.44 12.46
N ARG A 115 0.11 1.62 13.10
CA ARG A 115 -0.20 1.77 14.54
C ARG A 115 0.99 1.44 15.44
N MET A 116 1.81 0.48 15.05
CA MET A 116 2.94 0.00 15.84
C MET A 116 4.24 0.79 15.61
N LEU A 117 4.28 1.68 14.61
CA LEU A 117 5.44 2.51 14.29
C LEU A 117 5.99 3.29 15.50
N PRO A 118 5.19 3.92 16.37
CA PRO A 118 5.69 4.64 17.54
C PRO A 118 6.37 3.74 18.59
N LEU A 119 6.06 2.44 18.61
CA LEU A 119 6.61 1.47 19.56
C LEU A 119 7.88 0.77 19.06
N GLN A 120 8.25 0.96 17.80
CA GLN A 120 9.37 0.26 17.18
C GLN A 120 10.71 0.91 17.56
N GLN A 121 11.56 0.13 18.21
CA GLN A 121 12.93 0.55 18.58
C GLN A 121 13.93 0.41 17.43
N ASN A 122 13.61 -0.39 16.41
CA ASN A 122 14.46 -0.64 15.25
C ASN A 122 13.98 0.15 14.02
N PRO A 123 14.89 0.53 13.11
CA PRO A 123 14.53 1.24 11.90
C PRO A 123 13.62 0.37 11.00
N ILE A 124 12.38 0.83 10.80
CA ILE A 124 11.42 0.16 9.92
C ILE A 124 11.79 0.42 8.47
N ARG A 125 11.81 -0.65 7.68
CA ARG A 125 12.02 -0.59 6.23
C ARG A 125 10.70 -0.30 5.53
N LEU A 126 10.73 0.48 4.45
CA LEU A 126 9.59 0.62 3.54
C LEU A 126 9.08 -0.76 3.10
N THR A 127 7.76 -0.88 2.93
CA THR A 127 7.15 -2.09 2.36
C THR A 127 7.69 -2.32 0.94
N PRO A 128 7.71 -3.56 0.44
CA PRO A 128 8.21 -3.83 -0.93
C PRO A 128 7.50 -3.02 -2.02
N MET A 129 6.24 -2.62 -1.78
CA MET A 129 5.52 -1.72 -2.66
C MET A 129 6.08 -0.30 -2.56
N ALA A 130 6.12 0.29 -1.37
CA ALA A 130 6.66 1.64 -1.18
C ALA A 130 8.13 1.75 -1.64
N SER A 131 8.94 0.73 -1.40
CA SER A 131 10.36 0.70 -1.81
C SER A 131 10.56 0.63 -3.32
N ALA A 132 9.53 0.31 -4.10
CA ALA A 132 9.58 0.37 -5.56
C ALA A 132 9.35 1.78 -6.10
N ILE A 133 8.90 2.72 -5.26
CA ILE A 133 8.63 4.12 -5.61
C ILE A 133 9.65 5.06 -4.95
N PHE A 134 9.97 4.80 -3.68
CA PHE A 134 10.79 5.65 -2.85
C PHE A 134 11.97 4.89 -2.26
N SER A 135 13.06 5.62 -1.99
CA SER A 135 14.16 5.12 -1.18
C SER A 135 13.90 5.39 0.31
N GLN A 136 14.45 4.58 1.21
CA GLN A 136 14.37 4.88 2.65
C GLN A 136 14.95 6.27 2.98
N GLN A 137 15.99 6.69 2.26
CA GLN A 137 16.69 7.96 2.47
C GLN A 137 15.88 9.18 2.00
N SER A 138 14.87 9.00 1.15
CA SER A 138 14.06 10.11 0.67
C SER A 138 12.97 10.51 1.64
N ILE A 139 12.54 9.63 2.55
CA ILE A 139 11.51 9.92 3.57
C ILE A 139 11.83 11.15 4.43
N PRO A 140 13.03 11.27 5.07
CA PRO A 140 13.34 12.48 5.85
C PRO A 140 13.44 13.75 4.98
N ARG A 141 13.80 13.62 3.69
CA ARG A 141 13.85 14.77 2.76
C ARG A 141 12.45 15.24 2.39
N ILE A 142 11.53 14.31 2.15
CA ILE A 142 10.11 14.60 1.93
C ILE A 142 9.54 15.31 3.16
N ALA A 143 9.82 14.81 4.37
CA ALA A 143 9.38 15.45 5.62
C ALA A 143 9.87 16.91 5.73
N SER A 144 11.14 17.16 5.42
CA SER A 144 11.71 18.52 5.39
C SER A 144 11.04 19.44 4.35
N ASP A 145 10.85 18.95 3.12
CA ASP A 145 10.25 19.73 2.03
C ASP A 145 8.76 20.02 2.31
N LEU A 146 8.01 19.04 2.85
CA LEU A 146 6.63 19.25 3.30
C LEU A 146 6.54 20.21 4.48
N SER A 147 7.48 20.15 5.43
CA SER A 147 7.50 21.08 6.56
C SER A 147 7.64 22.53 6.08
N THR A 148 8.46 22.72 5.06
CA THR A 148 8.65 24.02 4.41
C THR A 148 7.38 24.45 3.67
N LEU A 149 6.78 23.54 2.90
CA LEU A 149 5.57 23.81 2.11
C LEU A 149 4.36 24.15 2.99
N LEU A 150 4.16 23.41 4.09
CA LEU A 150 2.98 23.50 4.94
C LEU A 150 3.15 24.47 6.12
N GLY A 151 4.33 25.03 6.33
CA GLY A 151 4.62 26.00 7.39
C GLY A 151 4.56 25.42 8.81
N HIS A 152 4.61 24.10 8.97
CA HIS A 152 4.66 23.41 10.26
C HIS A 152 5.55 22.18 10.18
N ASN A 153 6.03 21.70 11.32
CA ASN A 153 6.91 20.54 11.37
C ASN A 153 6.15 19.26 11.00
N VAL A 154 6.59 18.58 9.93
CA VAL A 154 6.11 17.28 9.47
C VAL A 154 7.13 16.22 9.87
N GLU A 155 6.69 15.26 10.68
CA GLU A 155 7.56 14.25 11.27
C GLU A 155 7.83 13.08 10.32
N PHE A 156 8.99 12.43 10.47
CA PHE A 156 9.34 11.22 9.71
C PHE A 156 8.23 10.16 9.77
N GLY A 157 7.66 9.95 10.96
CA GLY A 157 6.61 8.95 11.16
C GLY A 157 5.32 9.24 10.40
N GLN A 158 4.97 10.52 10.22
CA GLN A 158 3.79 10.92 9.43
C GLN A 158 4.02 10.58 7.96
N VAL A 159 5.15 11.01 7.39
CA VAL A 159 5.50 10.71 6.00
C VAL A 159 5.63 9.21 5.76
N PHE A 160 6.26 8.49 6.68
CA PHE A 160 6.44 7.04 6.56
C PHE A 160 5.10 6.32 6.46
N LYS A 161 4.17 6.60 7.38
CA LYS A 161 2.80 6.03 7.36
C LYS A 161 2.05 6.38 6.08
N ALA A 162 2.14 7.65 5.65
CA ALA A 162 1.49 8.11 4.44
C ALA A 162 2.01 7.39 3.19
N VAL A 163 3.33 7.21 3.09
CA VAL A 163 3.97 6.50 1.98
C VAL A 163 3.58 5.02 1.95
N ILE A 164 3.72 4.29 3.07
CA ILE A 164 3.41 2.84 3.06
C ILE A 164 1.92 2.57 2.84
N SER A 165 1.05 3.48 3.30
CA SER A 165 -0.40 3.36 3.12
C SER A 165 -0.83 3.69 1.69
N SER A 166 -0.26 4.73 1.09
CA SER A 166 -0.68 5.21 -0.23
C SER A 166 -0.13 4.36 -1.38
N CYS A 167 1.05 3.75 -1.21
CA CYS A 167 1.61 2.84 -2.19
C CYS A 167 0.95 1.45 -2.17
N GLN A 168 0.06 1.17 -1.21
CA GLN A 168 -0.62 -0.11 -1.07
C GLN A 168 -1.76 -0.26 -2.11
N VAL A 169 -1.95 -1.47 -2.63
CA VAL A 169 -3.15 -1.77 -3.44
C VAL A 169 -4.40 -1.57 -2.59
N ASP A 170 -5.38 -0.86 -3.15
CA ASP A 170 -6.59 -0.43 -2.44
C ASP A 170 -6.32 0.40 -1.18
N GLY A 171 -5.16 1.10 -1.16
CA GLY A 171 -4.75 1.96 -0.07
C GLY A 171 -5.74 3.07 0.29
N PHE A 172 -6.69 3.41 -0.58
CA PHE A 172 -7.76 4.38 -0.29
C PHE A 172 -8.60 4.03 0.96
N HIS A 173 -8.61 2.76 1.39
CA HIS A 173 -9.22 2.31 2.65
C HIS A 173 -8.43 2.70 3.92
N LEU A 174 -7.13 2.93 3.84
CA LEU A 174 -6.24 3.13 5.00
C LEU A 174 -6.28 4.57 5.52
N ALA A 175 -6.30 4.78 6.82
CA ALA A 175 -6.45 6.12 7.41
C ALA A 175 -5.36 7.11 6.97
N ASP A 176 -4.10 6.69 7.04
CA ASP A 176 -2.95 7.55 6.71
C ASP A 176 -2.70 7.69 5.19
N SER A 177 -3.50 7.08 4.30
CA SER A 177 -3.23 7.18 2.86
C SER A 177 -3.71 8.49 2.25
N GLU A 178 -2.93 8.98 1.29
CA GLU A 178 -3.11 10.28 0.64
C GLU A 178 -3.12 10.11 -0.88
N CYS A 179 -4.06 10.81 -1.53
CA CYS A 179 -4.33 10.63 -2.95
C CYS A 179 -3.11 10.97 -3.81
N HIS A 180 -2.44 12.08 -3.53
CA HIS A 180 -1.31 12.55 -4.32
C HIS A 180 -0.12 11.59 -4.28
N ILE A 181 0.15 10.91 -3.16
CA ILE A 181 1.18 9.88 -3.05
C ILE A 181 0.80 8.63 -3.88
N ALA A 182 -0.48 8.23 -3.83
CA ALA A 182 -0.96 7.11 -4.63
C ALA A 182 -0.83 7.38 -6.14
N ILE A 183 -1.06 8.62 -6.57
CA ILE A 183 -0.84 9.04 -7.95
C ILE A 183 0.65 8.98 -8.34
N VAL A 184 1.57 9.43 -7.48
CA VAL A 184 3.02 9.24 -7.70
C VAL A 184 3.36 7.74 -7.88
N ALA A 185 2.74 6.86 -7.09
CA ALA A 185 2.97 5.43 -7.23
C ALA A 185 2.48 4.88 -8.57
N VAL A 186 1.31 5.31 -9.06
CA VAL A 186 0.79 4.97 -10.39
C VAL A 186 1.75 5.45 -11.48
N ASP A 187 2.20 6.70 -11.42
CA ASP A 187 3.07 7.27 -12.46
C ASP A 187 4.46 6.64 -12.47
N THR A 188 4.96 6.22 -11.31
CA THR A 188 6.25 5.57 -11.19
C THR A 188 6.22 4.12 -11.73
N THR A 189 5.13 3.41 -11.52
CA THR A 189 5.07 1.95 -11.73
C THR A 189 4.33 1.51 -13.00
N ALA A 190 3.38 2.30 -13.50
CA ALA A 190 2.66 1.98 -14.73
C ALA A 190 3.60 2.12 -15.94
N LYS A 191 3.69 1.07 -16.76
CA LYS A 191 4.60 1.04 -17.93
C LYS A 191 4.02 1.83 -19.10
N ASP A 192 2.78 1.51 -19.47
CA ASP A 192 2.09 2.07 -20.63
C ASP A 192 1.35 3.38 -20.30
N ALA A 193 1.30 4.31 -21.25
CA ALA A 193 0.69 5.62 -21.06
C ALA A 193 -0.85 5.54 -20.94
N VAL A 194 -1.49 4.70 -21.74
CA VAL A 194 -2.95 4.51 -21.71
C VAL A 194 -3.36 3.83 -20.41
N GLN A 195 -2.64 2.77 -20.03
CA GLN A 195 -2.83 2.10 -18.74
C GLN A 195 -2.62 3.05 -17.57
N ARG A 196 -1.58 3.88 -17.60
CA ARG A 196 -1.29 4.87 -16.57
C ARG A 196 -2.43 5.86 -16.41
N GLN A 197 -2.93 6.44 -17.51
CA GLN A 197 -4.06 7.36 -17.45
C GLN A 197 -5.30 6.69 -16.83
N LYS A 198 -5.64 5.48 -17.28
CA LYS A 198 -6.76 4.70 -16.72
C LYS A 198 -6.60 4.43 -15.22
N LEU A 199 -5.38 4.11 -14.77
CA LEU A 199 -5.09 3.89 -13.36
C LEU A 199 -5.15 5.18 -12.54
N ARG A 200 -4.68 6.31 -13.09
CA ARG A 200 -4.81 7.63 -12.47
C ARG A 200 -6.28 7.98 -12.26
N ASP A 201 -7.09 7.93 -13.32
CA ASP A 201 -8.52 8.27 -13.26
C ASP A 201 -9.26 7.39 -12.23
N LYS A 202 -8.96 6.08 -12.23
CA LYS A 202 -9.51 5.14 -11.24
C LYS A 202 -9.08 5.52 -9.82
N THR A 203 -7.81 5.86 -9.62
CA THR A 203 -7.25 6.17 -8.29
C THR A 203 -7.85 7.46 -7.74
N LEU A 204 -7.89 8.53 -8.53
CA LEU A 204 -8.51 9.81 -8.16
C LEU A 204 -9.95 9.59 -7.68
N ARG A 205 -10.76 8.90 -8.48
CA ARG A 205 -12.16 8.61 -8.14
C ARG A 205 -12.31 7.81 -6.84
N LEU A 206 -11.49 6.78 -6.61
CA LEU A 206 -11.59 5.94 -5.41
C LEU A 206 -11.20 6.69 -4.13
N TYR A 207 -10.18 7.55 -4.21
CA TYR A 207 -9.77 8.40 -3.09
C TYR A 207 -10.77 9.52 -2.82
N GLU A 208 -11.32 10.15 -3.86
CA GLU A 208 -12.37 11.17 -3.74
C GLU A 208 -13.63 10.62 -3.06
N GLN A 209 -14.05 9.40 -3.40
CA GLN A 209 -15.15 8.70 -2.71
C GLN A 209 -14.94 8.50 -1.21
N ARG A 210 -13.69 8.63 -0.73
CA ARG A 210 -13.30 8.54 0.69
C ARG A 210 -12.94 9.90 1.29
N GLY A 211 -13.22 11.00 0.59
CA GLY A 211 -12.93 12.36 1.05
C GLY A 211 -11.44 12.72 1.03
N LYS A 212 -10.61 11.96 0.30
CA LYS A 212 -9.17 12.20 0.20
C LYS A 212 -8.86 12.95 -1.08
N THR A 213 -8.71 14.26 -0.97
CA THR A 213 -8.49 15.14 -2.12
C THR A 213 -7.06 15.04 -2.64
N PHE A 214 -6.91 15.24 -3.95
CA PHE A 214 -5.61 15.39 -4.58
C PHE A 214 -5.08 16.81 -4.32
N ASP A 215 -3.80 16.90 -3.99
CA ASP A 215 -3.07 18.16 -3.79
C ASP A 215 -1.86 18.18 -4.72
N GLN A 216 -1.83 19.14 -5.64
CA GLN A 216 -0.78 19.25 -6.64
C GLN A 216 0.57 19.65 -6.03
N SER A 217 0.58 20.56 -5.04
CA SER A 217 1.82 21.03 -4.43
C SER A 217 2.50 19.93 -3.61
N GLN A 218 1.71 19.13 -2.88
CA GLN A 218 2.23 17.97 -2.19
C GLN A 218 2.65 16.86 -3.18
N TYR A 219 1.86 16.62 -4.22
CA TYR A 219 2.25 15.71 -5.31
C TYR A 219 3.65 16.04 -5.84
N ASP A 220 3.94 17.31 -6.12
CA ASP A 220 5.24 17.74 -6.67
C ASP A 220 6.41 17.40 -5.72
N VAL A 221 6.21 17.55 -4.40
CA VAL A 221 7.21 17.16 -3.39
C VAL A 221 7.47 15.66 -3.43
N TYR A 222 6.42 14.83 -3.38
CA TYR A 222 6.59 13.37 -3.44
C TYR A 222 7.17 12.92 -4.78
N ALA A 223 6.72 13.50 -5.90
CA ALA A 223 7.21 13.20 -7.24
C ALA A 223 8.72 13.46 -7.35
N LYS A 224 9.20 14.61 -6.86
CA LYS A 224 10.62 15.01 -6.82
C LYS A 224 11.50 13.96 -6.13
N HIS A 225 10.99 13.33 -5.07
CA HIS A 225 11.72 12.37 -4.22
C HIS A 225 11.46 10.90 -4.57
N SER A 226 10.71 10.65 -5.64
CA SER A 226 10.43 9.30 -6.16
C SER A 226 11.41 8.87 -7.25
N TYR A 227 11.45 7.58 -7.56
CA TYR A 227 12.19 7.07 -8.72
C TYR A 227 11.66 7.55 -10.07
N MET A 228 10.49 8.21 -10.11
CA MET A 228 9.99 8.85 -11.34
C MET A 228 10.95 9.93 -11.85
N ALA A 229 11.51 10.76 -10.95
CA ALA A 229 12.47 11.79 -11.32
C ALA A 229 13.74 11.18 -11.96
N VAL A 230 14.23 10.07 -11.40
CA VAL A 230 15.38 9.33 -11.93
C VAL A 230 15.07 8.74 -13.31
N ASN A 231 13.88 8.15 -13.48
CA ASN A 231 13.45 7.58 -14.76
C ASN A 231 13.30 8.65 -15.86
N GLN A 232 12.83 9.85 -15.52
CA GLN A 232 12.75 10.97 -16.47
C GLN A 232 14.13 11.47 -16.88
N ILE A 233 15.07 11.60 -15.94
CA ILE A 233 16.46 11.98 -16.22
C ILE A 233 17.12 10.94 -17.13
N MET A 234 16.98 9.64 -16.84
CA MET A 234 17.55 8.58 -17.69
C MET A 234 16.97 8.59 -19.11
N LYS A 235 15.66 8.77 -19.27
CA LYS A 235 15.02 8.90 -20.59
C LYS A 235 15.54 10.11 -21.36
N HIS A 236 15.72 11.26 -20.68
CA HIS A 236 16.24 12.46 -21.32
C HIS A 236 17.68 12.26 -21.80
N ILE A 237 18.56 11.69 -20.96
CA ILE A 237 19.94 11.35 -21.32
C ILE A 237 19.97 10.41 -22.53
N GLN A 238 19.15 9.36 -22.54
CA GLN A 238 19.06 8.43 -23.68
C GLN A 238 18.61 9.13 -24.96
N SER A 239 17.60 10.01 -24.89
CA SER A 239 17.13 10.76 -26.07
C SER A 239 18.18 11.73 -26.62
N THR A 240 18.97 12.36 -25.74
CA THR A 240 20.05 13.28 -26.13
C THR A 240 21.22 12.53 -26.77
N ILE A 241 21.61 11.37 -26.23
CA ILE A 241 22.68 10.53 -26.81
C ILE A 241 22.29 10.04 -28.21
N ILE A 242 21.05 9.59 -28.41
CA ILE A 242 20.54 9.14 -29.71
C ILE A 242 20.50 10.30 -30.72
N ALA A 243 20.14 11.51 -30.30
CA ALA A 243 20.12 12.69 -31.16
C ALA A 243 21.53 13.20 -31.57
N THR A 244 22.58 12.84 -30.84
CA THR A 244 23.97 13.24 -31.11
C THR A 244 24.79 12.23 -31.93
N LEU A 245 24.22 11.06 -32.29
CA LEU A 245 24.90 10.09 -33.16
C LEU A 245 24.79 10.55 -34.63
N PRO A 246 25.92 10.78 -35.33
CA PRO A 246 25.89 11.18 -36.73
C PRO A 246 25.29 10.04 -37.57
N SER A 247 24.26 10.38 -38.35
CA SER A 247 23.72 9.54 -39.41
C SER A 247 24.83 9.25 -40.42
N SER A 248 25.50 8.11 -40.29
CA SER A 248 26.33 7.58 -41.37
C SER A 248 25.41 7.17 -42.51
N LYS A 249 25.19 8.09 -43.45
CA LYS A 249 24.72 7.72 -44.79
C LYS A 249 25.84 6.91 -45.43
N SER A 250 25.61 5.62 -45.56
CA SER A 250 26.29 4.79 -46.55
C SER A 250 25.68 5.14 -47.91
N ASP A 251 26.37 5.98 -48.66
CA ASP A 251 26.12 6.14 -50.09
C ASP A 251 26.81 4.95 -50.79
N ASP A 252 25.99 4.06 -51.37
CA ASP A 252 26.34 3.15 -52.48
C ASP A 252 25.24 3.29 -53.55
#